data_AF-A0A0G1BRP2-F1
#
_entry.id   AF-A0A0G1BRP2-F1
#
_cell.length_a   1.000
_cell.length_b   1.000
_cell.length_c   1.000
_cell.angle_alpha   90.00
_cell.angle_beta   90.00
_cell.angle_gamma   90.00
#
_symmetry.space_group_name_H-M   'P 1'
#
loop_
_entity.id
_entity.type
_entity.pdbx_description
1 polymer ?
#
loop_
_entity_poly.entity_id
_entity_poly.type
_entity_poly.pdbx_seq_one_letter_code
_entity_poly.pdbx_strand_id
1 'polypeptide(L)' 'MNTFVSDLIKQGVLKTPLIIEAFKKINRADFVPPELKERAYVNEPLPIGKGQTISQPLTVA' A
#
# COMPACT_ATOMS: atom_id res chain seq x y z
N MET A 1 -4.32 -12.00 -9.09
CA MET A 1 -4.56 -10.55 -9.08
C MET A 1 -4.53 -10.11 -7.62
N ASN A 2 -3.65 -9.16 -7.24
CA ASN A 2 -3.52 -8.72 -5.86
C ASN A 2 -4.87 -8.13 -5.40
N THR A 3 -5.53 -8.74 -4.40
CA THR A 3 -6.89 -8.37 -3.97
C THR A 3 -6.97 -6.90 -3.58
N PHE A 4 -5.94 -6.41 -2.90
CA PHE A 4 -5.80 -5.03 -2.49
C PHE A 4 -5.94 -4.01 -3.64
N VAL A 5 -5.18 -4.17 -4.73
CA VAL A 5 -5.21 -3.23 -5.87
C VAL A 5 -6.58 -3.27 -6.56
N SER A 6 -7.14 -4.47 -6.74
CA SER A 6 -8.47 -4.64 -7.32
C SER A 6 -9.55 -3.95 -6.47
N ASP A 7 -9.44 -4.04 -5.14
CA ASP A 7 -10.40 -3.40 -4.23
C ASP A 7 -10.29 -1.88 -4.27
N LEU A 8 -9.07 -1.33 -4.34
CA LEU A 8 -8.86 0.12 -4.49
C LEU A 8 -9.43 0.67 -5.82
N ILE A 9 -9.33 -0.09 -6.91
CA ILE A 9 -9.95 0.28 -8.19
C ILE A 9 -11.48 0.28 -8.06
N LYS A 10 -12.06 -0.77 -7.46
CA LYS A 10 -13.52 -0.88 -7.25
C LYS A 10 -14.06 0.23 -6.36
N GLN A 11 -13.31 0.63 -5.33
CA GLN A 11 -13.65 1.75 -4.45
C GLN A 11 -13.49 3.11 -5.13
N GLY A 12 -12.91 3.16 -6.33
CA GLY A 12 -12.63 4.40 -7.04
C GLY A 12 -11.52 5.22 -6.39
N VAL A 13 -10.61 4.60 -5.62
CA VAL A 13 -9.42 5.27 -5.09
C VAL A 13 -8.39 5.37 -6.22
N LEU A 14 -8.02 4.23 -6.80
CA LEU A 14 -7.10 4.18 -7.93
C LEU A 14 -7.87 4.37 -9.24
N LYS A 15 -7.64 5.50 -9.92
CA LYS A 15 -8.30 5.85 -11.19
C LYS A 15 -7.35 6.00 -12.37
N THR A 16 -6.12 6.43 -12.10
CA THR A 16 -5.14 6.76 -13.14
C THR A 16 -4.39 5.50 -13.57
N PRO A 17 -4.38 5.12 -14.87
CA PRO A 17 -3.74 3.90 -15.34
C PRO A 17 -2.27 3.76 -14.92
N LEU A 18 -1.49 4.84 -15.01
CA LEU A 18 -0.07 4.82 -14.61
C LEU A 18 0.12 4.58 -13.11
N ILE A 19 -0.77 5.09 -12.26
CA ILE A 19 -0.72 4.86 -10.81
C ILE A 19 -1.14 3.42 -10.48
N ILE A 20 -2.18 2.91 -11.17
CA ILE A 20 -2.60 1.50 -11.05
C ILE A 20 -1.44 0.56 -11.38
N GLU A 21 -0.72 0.81 -12.47
CA GLU A 21 0.43 -0.02 -12.85
C GLU A 21 1.59 0.10 -11.84
N ALA A 22 1.82 1.27 -11.25
CA ALA A 22 2.79 1.44 -10.17
C ALA A 22 2.43 0.59 -8.93
N PHE A 23 1.15 0.62 -8.51
CA PHE A 23 0.64 -0.18 -7.40
C PHE A 23 0.68 -1.69 -7.66
N LYS A 24 0.53 -2.13 -8.92
CA LYS A 24 0.70 -3.54 -9.31
C LYS A 24 2.16 -3.98 -9.30
N LYS A 25 3.07 -3.09 -9.67
CA LYS A 25 4.50 -3.39 -9.82
C LYS A 25 5.26 -3.40 -8.50
N ILE A 26 4.87 -2.54 -7.55
CA ILE A 26 5.58 -2.35 -6.28
C ILE A 26 4.82 -3.01 -5.14
N ASN A 27 5.47 -3.94 -4.45
CA ASN A 27 4.93 -4.58 -3.27
C ASN A 27 5.27 -3.77 -2.01
N ARG A 28 4.26 -3.14 -1.40
CA ARG A 28 4.42 -2.35 -0.17
C ARG A 28 5.00 -3.15 1.00
N ALA A 29 4.78 -4.46 1.06
CA ALA A 29 5.31 -5.31 2.14
C ALA A 29 6.85 -5.42 2.14
N ASP A 30 7.52 -5.02 1.05
CA ASP A 30 8.98 -5.00 0.96
C ASP A 30 9.59 -3.80 1.71
N PHE A 31 8.77 -2.81 2.11
CA PHE A 31 9.19 -1.56 2.74
C PHE A 31 8.79 -1.45 4.22
N VAL A 32 8.35 -2.56 4.83
CA VAL A 32 7.99 -2.63 6.26
C VAL A 32 8.82 -3.68 6.98
N PRO A 33 9.00 -3.56 8.32
CA PRO A 33 9.61 -4.61 9.12
C PRO A 33 8.93 -5.98 8.94
N PRO A 34 9.67 -7.11 9.03
CA PRO A 34 9.13 -8.46 8.79
C PRO A 34 7.86 -8.78 9.58
N GLU A 35 7.78 -8.35 10.84
CA GLU A 35 6.66 -8.55 11.75
C GLU A 35 5.39 -7.77 11.35
N LEU A 36 5.49 -6.80 10.43
CA LEU A 36 4.37 -5.99 9.95
C LEU A 36 3.93 -6.33 8.52
N LYS A 37 4.56 -7.31 7.86
CA LYS A 37 4.23 -7.66 6.46
C LYS A 37 2.77 -7.99 6.24
N GLU A 38 2.15 -8.73 7.16
CA GLU A 38 0.72 -9.08 7.10
C GLU A 38 -0.20 -7.86 7.20
N ARG A 39 0.28 -6.78 7.82
CA ARG A 39 -0.46 -5.51 7.96
C ARG A 39 -0.16 -4.51 6.85
N ALA A 40 0.75 -4.82 5.92
CA ALA A 40 1.24 -3.87 4.92
C ALA A 40 0.12 -3.23 4.06
N TYR A 41 -1.00 -3.94 3.89
CA TYR A 41 -2.15 -3.52 3.08
C TYR A 41 -3.33 -2.95 3.88
N VAL A 42 -3.22 -2.92 5.22
CA VAL A 42 -4.18 -2.22 6.06
C VAL A 42 -4.03 -0.72 5.82
N ASN A 43 -5.16 0.00 5.77
CA ASN A 43 -5.12 1.45 5.57
C ASN A 43 -4.73 2.21 6.85
N GLU A 44 -3.47 2.06 7.27
CA GLU A 44 -2.90 2.69 8.45
C GLU A 44 -1.40 3.01 8.23
N PRO A 45 -0.85 4.02 8.93
CA PRO A 45 0.59 4.22 8.94
C PRO A 45 1.28 3.08 9.71
N LEU A 46 2.41 2.59 9.18
CA LEU A 46 3.20 1.54 9.83
C LEU A 46 4.59 2.06 10.20
N PRO A 47 5.10 1.77 11.41
CA PRO A 47 6.43 2.20 11.83
C PRO A 47 7.52 1.49 11.02
N ILE A 48 8.54 2.24 10.62
CA ILE A 48 9.72 1.75 9.87
C ILE A 48 11.04 1.99 10.64
N GLY A 49 10.93 2.31 11.93
CA GLY A 49 12.05 2.60 12.82
C GLY A 49 12.37 4.09 12.94
N LYS A 50 13.23 4.44 13.90
CA LYS A 50 13.68 5.83 14.17
C LYS A 50 12.54 6.85 14.34
N GLY A 51 11.41 6.41 14.91
CA GLY A 51 10.22 7.25 15.08
C GLY A 51 9.52 7.65 13.77
N GLN A 52 9.84 7.00 12.64
CA GLN A 52 9.24 7.27 11.34
C GLN A 52 8.19 6.20 10.98
N THR A 53 7.25 6.59 10.11
CA THR A 53 6.23 5.69 9.55
C THR A 53 6.21 5.77 8.03
N ILE A 54 5.77 4.70 7.38
CA ILE A 54 5.32 4.74 5.98
C ILE A 54 3.83 5.11 5.96
N SER A 55 3.46 6.11 5.16
CA SER A 55 2.08 6.61 5.05
C SER A 55 1.10 5.52 4.70
N GLN A 56 -0.12 5.59 5.24
CA GLN A 56 -1.20 4.67 4.90
C GLN A 56 -1.49 4.62 3.39
N PRO A 57 -1.86 3.45 2.83
CA PRO A 57 -2.06 3.29 1.39
C PRO A 57 -2.98 4.32 0.73
N LEU A 58 -4.11 4.69 1.34
CA LEU A 58 -5.06 5.65 0.75
C LEU A 58 -4.53 7.09 0.68
N THR A 59 -3.48 7.43 1.43
CA THR A 59 -2.85 8.76 1.34
C THR A 59 -1.95 8.88 0.11
N VAL A 60 -1.47 7.76 -0.42
CA VAL A 60 -0.52 7.71 -1.56
C VAL A 60 -1.22 7.36 -2.88
N ALA A 61 -2.38 6.71 -2.81
CA ALA A 61 -3.12 6.15 -3.93
C ALA A 61 -3.82 7.20 -4.82
#